data_AF-A0A8T4I818-F1
#
_entry.id   AF-A0A8T4I818-F1
#
_cell.length_a   1.000
_cell.length_b   1.000
_cell.length_c   1.000
_cell.angle_alpha   90.00
_cell.angle_beta   90.00
_cell.angle_gamma   90.00
#
_symmetry.space_group_name_H-M   'P 1'
#
loop_
_entity.id
_entity.type
_entity.pdbx_description
1 polymer ?
#
loop_
_entity_poly.entity_id
_entity_poly.type
_entity_poly.pdbx_seq_one_letter_code
_entity_poly.pdbx_strand_id
1 'polypeptide(L)' 'WTLQHYLDCLAMYTDAGIDLAAEPRVGLGSVCRRQATSEINDIVATLHSHGLRLHGFGVKTQGLSDY' A
#
# COMPACT_ATOMS: atom_id res chain seq x y z
N TRP A 1 -9.82 6.71 -3.12
CA TRP A 1 -9.92 5.77 -1.98
C TRP A 1 -9.33 6.46 -0.74
N THR A 2 -9.58 6.01 0.49
CA THR A 2 -8.97 6.54 1.73
C THR A 2 -7.97 5.54 2.28
N LEU A 3 -7.26 5.86 3.38
CA LEU A 3 -6.47 4.87 4.11
C LEU A 3 -7.32 3.67 4.55
N GLN A 4 -8.53 3.95 5.05
CA GLN A 4 -9.46 2.92 5.52
C GLN A 4 -9.77 1.88 4.44
N HIS A 5 -9.97 2.29 3.18
CA HIS A 5 -10.22 1.34 2.10
C HIS A 5 -9.07 0.33 1.89
N TYR A 6 -7.80 0.68 2.19
CA TYR A 6 -6.71 -0.29 2.13
C TYR A 6 -6.70 -1.24 3.31
N LEU A 7 -7.08 -0.76 4.50
CA LEU A 7 -7.22 -1.60 5.69
C LEU A 7 -8.38 -2.59 5.51
N ASP A 8 -9.49 -2.15 4.92
CA ASP A 8 -10.61 -3.02 4.57
C ASP A 8 -10.17 -4.09 3.57
N CYS A 9 -9.38 -3.74 2.55
CA CYS A 9 -8.79 -4.73 1.65
C CYS A 9 -7.89 -5.73 2.40
N LEU A 10 -7.05 -5.29 3.34
CA LEU A 10 -6.22 -6.19 4.15
C LEU A 10 -7.07 -7.17 4.97
N ALA A 11 -8.16 -6.68 5.56
CA ALA A 11 -9.10 -7.51 6.29
C ALA A 11 -9.72 -8.57 5.38
N MET A 12 -10.10 -8.22 4.14
CA MET A 12 -10.65 -9.19 3.18
C MET A 12 -9.67 -10.34 2.87
N TYR A 13 -8.37 -10.07 2.75
CA TYR A 13 -7.38 -11.14 2.56
C TYR A 13 -7.24 -12.00 3.82
N THR A 14 -7.23 -11.37 4.99
CA THR A 14 -7.15 -12.08 6.28
C THR A 14 -8.37 -12.97 6.50
N ASP A 15 -9.57 -12.48 6.22
CA ASP A 15 -10.83 -13.22 6.31
C ASP A 15 -10.87 -14.40 5.32
N ALA A 16 -10.19 -14.27 4.18
CA ALA A 16 -9.99 -15.36 3.22
C ALA A 16 -8.88 -16.35 3.63
N GLY A 17 -8.22 -16.14 4.78
CA GLY A 17 -7.11 -16.96 5.27
C GLY A 17 -5.78 -16.73 4.54
N ILE A 18 -5.64 -15.61 3.83
CA ILE A 18 -4.45 -15.24 3.07
C ILE A 18 -3.60 -14.28 3.89
N ASP A 19 -2.40 -14.73 4.25
CA ASP A 19 -1.40 -13.90 4.92
C ASP A 19 -0.54 -13.14 3.89
N LEU A 20 -0.89 -11.87 3.64
CA LEU A 20 -0.11 -11.02 2.76
C LEU A 20 1.28 -10.64 3.30
N ALA A 21 1.53 -10.77 4.60
CA ALA A 21 2.85 -10.51 5.18
C ALA A 21 3.83 -11.68 4.94
N ALA A 22 3.30 -12.89 4.72
CA ALA A 22 4.09 -14.05 4.31
C ALA A 22 4.53 -13.96 2.82
N GLU A 23 3.84 -13.16 2.01
CA GLU A 23 4.15 -13.01 0.60
C GLU A 23 5.46 -12.23 0.39
N PRO A 24 6.31 -12.63 -0.58
CA PRO A 24 7.60 -11.98 -0.79
C PRO A 24 7.46 -10.54 -1.30
N ARG A 25 6.32 -10.18 -1.90
CA ARG A 25 6.01 -8.85 -2.41
C ARG A 25 4.50 -8.65 -2.62
N VAL A 26 3.98 -7.51 -2.19
CA VAL A 26 2.57 -7.12 -2.30
C VAL A 26 2.43 -5.90 -3.21
N GLY A 27 1.60 -6.02 -4.23
CA GLY A 27 1.37 -4.97 -5.23
C GLY A 27 0.46 -3.84 -4.74
N LEU A 28 0.89 -2.59 -4.86
CA LEU A 28 0.12 -1.40 -4.51
C LEU A 28 -0.11 -0.51 -5.75
N GLY A 29 -1.24 -0.70 -6.44
CA GLY A 29 -1.49 -0.06 -7.75
C GLY A 29 -2.46 1.13 -7.78
N SER A 30 -3.41 1.22 -6.84
CA SER A 30 -4.43 2.29 -6.87
C SER A 30 -3.98 3.60 -6.20
N VAL A 31 -2.91 3.55 -5.42
CA VAL A 31 -2.32 4.68 -4.68
C VAL A 31 -1.66 5.69 -5.62
N CYS A 32 -0.94 5.22 -6.63
CA CYS A 32 -0.11 6.06 -7.50
C CYS A 32 -0.91 6.94 -8.48
N ARG A 33 -2.25 6.78 -8.56
CA ARG A 33 -3.13 7.71 -9.29
C ARG A 33 -3.43 9.00 -8.50
N ARG A 34 -3.09 9.04 -7.22
CA ARG A 34 -3.26 10.24 -6.37
C ARG A 34 -2.16 11.25 -6.68
N GLN A 35 -2.52 12.52 -6.67
CA GLN A 35 -1.57 13.64 -6.85
C GLN A 35 -1.07 14.21 -5.50
N ALA A 36 -1.49 13.62 -4.37
CA ALA A 36 -1.16 14.09 -3.02
C ALA A 36 -0.10 13.19 -2.37
N THR A 37 1.16 13.64 -2.38
CA THR A 37 2.33 12.86 -1.94
C THR A 37 2.28 12.47 -0.46
N SER A 38 1.79 13.36 0.42
CA SER A 38 1.70 13.10 1.86
C SER A 38 0.71 11.98 2.19
N GLU A 39 -0.47 11.98 1.57
CA GLU A 39 -1.46 10.93 1.79
C GLU A 39 -0.97 9.57 1.28
N ILE A 40 -0.17 9.56 0.20
CA ILE A 40 0.47 8.33 -0.26
C ILE A 40 1.47 7.82 0.78
N ASN A 41 2.29 8.71 1.35
CA ASN A 41 3.27 8.33 2.37
C ASN A 41 2.60 7.72 3.59
N ASP A 42 1.49 8.30 4.05
CA ASP A 42 0.72 7.78 5.18
C ASP A 42 0.16 6.37 4.89
N ILE A 43 -0.33 6.15 3.66
CA ILE A 43 -0.81 4.82 3.24
C ILE A 43 0.32 3.80 3.19
N VAL A 44 1.43 4.14 2.53
CA VAL A 44 2.58 3.24 2.39
C VAL A 44 3.17 2.90 3.75
N ALA A 45 3.37 3.90 4.62
CA ALA A 45 3.90 3.71 5.97
C ALA A 45 2.98 2.83 6.83
N THR A 46 1.67 3.09 6.78
CA THR A 46 0.69 2.27 7.51
C THR A 46 0.73 0.83 7.02
N LEU A 47 0.63 0.60 5.71
CA LEU A 47 0.67 -0.74 5.13
C LEU A 47 1.99 -1.47 5.40
N HIS A 48 3.12 -0.77 5.39
CA HIS A 48 4.42 -1.32 5.77
C HIS A 48 4.47 -1.71 7.26
N SER A 49 3.83 -0.93 8.15
CA SER A 49 3.72 -1.28 9.58
C SER A 49 2.93 -2.57 9.85
N HIS A 50 2.08 -3.00 8.91
CA HIS A 50 1.42 -4.31 8.92
C HIS A 50 2.31 -5.45 8.41
N GLY A 51 3.60 -5.21 8.18
CA GLY A 51 4.57 -6.22 7.73
C GLY A 51 4.59 -6.45 6.22
N LEU A 52 3.89 -5.62 5.44
CA LEU A 52 3.78 -5.82 3.99
C LEU A 52 5.03 -5.34 3.25
N ARG A 53 5.48 -6.18 2.32
CA ARG A 53 6.61 -5.88 1.43
C ARG A 53 6.11 -5.25 0.14
N LEU A 54 5.89 -3.95 0.17
CA LEU A 54 5.14 -3.24 -0.88
C LEU A 54 5.95 -3.04 -2.17
N HIS A 55 5.25 -3.11 -3.30
CA HIS A 55 5.73 -2.64 -4.60
C HIS A 55 4.68 -1.72 -5.22
N GLY A 56 5.01 -0.43 -5.31
CA GLY A 56 4.15 0.57 -5.93
C GLY A 56 4.15 0.45 -7.46
N PHE A 57 2.99 0.29 -8.07
CA PHE A 57 2.86 0.31 -9.54
C PHE A 57 2.53 1.72 -10.02
N GLY A 58 3.31 2.25 -10.97
CA GLY A 58 3.06 3.57 -11.56
C GLY A 58 3.44 4.76 -10.67
N VAL A 59 4.38 4.56 -9.73
CA VAL A 59 4.95 5.66 -8.92
C VAL A 59 5.61 6.65 -9.89
N LYS A 60 5.17 7.93 -9.86
CA LYS A 60 5.81 8.98 -10.63
C LYS A 60 7.21 9.23 -10.06
N THR A 61 8.19 9.44 -10.94
CA THR A 61 9.59 9.65 -10.56
C THR A 61 9.81 10.79 -9.57
N GLN A 62 8.92 11.79 -9.53
CA GLN A 62 8.96 12.88 -8.56
C GLN A 62 8.81 12.40 -7.10
N GLY A 63 8.10 11.29 -6.86
CA GLY A 63 7.94 10.72 -5.51
C GLY A 63 9.07 9.80 -5.08
N LEU A 64 9.98 9.39 -5.97
CA LEU A 64 11.08 8.46 -5.66
C LEU A 64 12.10 9.02 -4.66
N SER A 65 12.15 10.34 -4.47
CA SER A 65 13.07 10.96 -3.50
C SER A 65 12.53 10.90 -2.06
N ASP A 66 11.24 10.60 -1.89
CA ASP A 66 10.50 10.73 -0.63
C ASP A 66 10.06 9.38 -0.02
N TYR A 67 10.31 8.25 -0.69
CA TYR A 67 10.04 6.86 -0.23
C TYR A 67 11.34 6.13 0.11
#